data_AF-A0A1H3DQS2-F1
#
_entry.id   AF-A0A1H3DQS2-F1
#
_cell.length_a   1.000
_cell.length_b   1.000
_cell.length_c   1.000
_cell.angle_alpha   90.00
_cell.angle_beta   90.00
_cell.angle_gamma   90.00
#
_symmetry.space_group_name_H-M   'P 1'
#
loop_
_entity.id
_entity.type
_entity.pdbx_description
1 polymer ?
#
loop_
_entity_poly.entity_id
_entity_poly.type
_entity_poly.pdbx_seq_one_letter_code
_entity_poly.pdbx_strand_id
1 'polypeptide(L)'
;MPATLSRILTTTVAVCMLAFASAGHANTINDAPSALEMTADAVIARPLLLATTVVGTAVYIVSLPFSLLGGNAGEAGEVLVLGPAKSTFLRCLGCDSSGRRQGGPANESN
;
A
#
# COMPACT_ATOMS: atom_id res chain seq x y z
N MET A 1 -6.69 -15.79 32.32
CA MET A 1 -6.29 -14.42 31.89
C MET A 1 -5.61 -14.32 30.51
N PRO A 2 -5.13 -15.38 29.81
CA PRO A 2 -4.55 -15.21 28.46
C PRO A 2 -5.60 -15.19 27.32
N ALA A 3 -6.80 -15.75 27.55
CA ALA A 3 -7.81 -15.91 26.51
C ALA A 3 -8.49 -14.60 26.08
N THR A 4 -8.67 -13.64 26.99
CA THR A 4 -9.22 -12.31 26.67
C THR A 4 -8.22 -11.45 25.93
N LEU A 5 -6.95 -11.49 26.32
CA LEU A 5 -5.87 -10.79 25.61
C LEU A 5 -5.66 -11.35 24.20
N SER A 6 -5.66 -12.68 24.05
CA SER A 6 -5.58 -13.34 22.75
C SER A 6 -6.79 -13.01 21.85
N ARG A 7 -7.99 -12.92 22.42
CA ARG A 7 -9.19 -12.46 21.70
C ARG A 7 -9.09 -11.00 21.25
N ILE A 8 -8.59 -10.10 22.08
CA ILE A 8 -8.41 -8.68 21.71
C ILE A 8 -7.35 -8.55 20.59
N LEU A 9 -6.25 -9.30 20.68
CA LEU A 9 -5.20 -9.30 19.66
C LEU A 9 -5.72 -9.85 18.32
N THR A 10 -6.47 -10.94 18.35
CA THR A 10 -7.02 -11.55 17.13
C THR A 10 -8.08 -10.68 16.47
N THR A 11 -8.95 -10.02 17.24
CA THR A 11 -9.97 -9.12 16.67
C THR A 11 -9.34 -7.85 16.09
N THR A 12 -8.35 -7.26 16.76
CA THR A 12 -7.65 -6.07 16.26
C THR A 12 -6.89 -6.36 14.96
N VAL A 13 -6.16 -7.47 14.89
CA VAL A 13 -5.47 -7.88 13.66
C VAL A 13 -6.46 -8.16 12.52
N ALA A 14 -7.59 -8.82 12.79
CA ALA A 14 -8.61 -9.10 11.78
C ALA A 14 -9.26 -7.83 11.23
N VAL A 15 -9.55 -6.84 12.09
CA VAL A 15 -10.08 -5.53 11.66
C VAL A 15 -9.06 -4.77 10.82
N CYS A 16 -7.79 -4.78 11.22
CA CYS A 16 -6.72 -4.19 10.42
C CYS A 16 -6.64 -4.82 9.03
N MET A 17 -6.66 -6.15 8.93
CA MET A 17 -6.61 -6.86 7.64
C MET A 17 -7.79 -6.52 6.73
N LEU A 18 -8.98 -6.35 7.28
CA LEU A 18 -10.17 -5.96 6.52
C LEU A 18 -10.05 -4.52 5.98
N ALA A 19 -9.48 -3.61 6.76
CA ALA A 19 -9.21 -2.24 6.31
C ALA A 19 -8.20 -2.20 5.15
N PHE A 20 -7.13 -3.00 5.21
CA PHE A 20 -6.18 -3.12 4.10
C PHE A 20 -6.81 -3.76 2.85
N ALA A 21 -7.73 -4.73 3.01
CA ALA A 21 -8.44 -5.33 1.88
C ALA A 21 -9.38 -4.34 1.15
N SER A 22 -9.93 -3.35 1.86
CA SER A 22 -10.76 -2.29 1.24
C SER A 22 -9.96 -1.28 0.41
N ALA A 23 -8.63 -1.24 0.53
CA ALA A 23 -7.78 -0.34 -0.26
C ALA A 23 -7.72 -0.69 -1.76
N GLY A 24 -8.35 -1.79 -2.18
CA GLY A 24 -8.48 -2.21 -3.58
C GLY A 24 -9.91 -2.20 -4.15
N HIS A 25 -10.92 -1.68 -3.43
CA HIS A 25 -12.26 -1.53 -3.99
C HIS A 25 -12.37 -0.24 -4.82
N ALA A 26 -11.85 -0.30 -6.06
CA ALA A 26 -12.16 0.71 -7.07
C ALA A 26 -13.62 0.53 -7.53
N ASN A 27 -14.47 1.45 -7.10
CA ASN A 27 -15.86 1.52 -7.54
C ASN A 27 -15.86 2.10 -8.96
N THR A 28 -15.76 1.24 -9.97
CA THR A 28 -15.85 1.62 -11.39
C THR A 28 -17.31 1.96 -11.73
N ILE A 29 -17.79 3.11 -11.27
CA ILE A 29 -18.90 3.79 -11.93
C ILE A 29 -18.26 4.62 -13.04
N ASN A 30 -18.50 4.18 -14.26
CA ASN A 30 -18.05 4.71 -15.53
C ASN A 30 -18.25 6.24 -15.65
N ASP A 31 -17.21 7.01 -15.32
CA ASP A 31 -16.98 8.39 -15.75
C ASP A 31 -15.45 8.62 -15.69
N ALA A 32 -14.89 9.40 -16.62
CA ALA A 32 -13.46 9.73 -16.64
C ALA A 32 -12.95 10.11 -15.23
N PRO A 33 -11.70 9.76 -14.82
CA PRO A 33 -11.23 9.94 -13.45
C PRO A 33 -11.52 11.37 -13.01
N SER A 34 -12.51 11.50 -12.12
CA SER A 34 -13.01 12.80 -11.73
C SER A 34 -11.85 13.53 -11.06
N ALA A 35 -11.74 14.87 -11.20
CA ALA A 35 -10.68 15.64 -10.54
C ALA A 35 -10.57 15.31 -9.04
N LEU A 36 -11.71 14.93 -8.44
CA LEU A 36 -11.85 14.44 -7.07
C LEU A 36 -11.12 13.11 -6.80
N GLU A 37 -11.11 12.14 -7.71
CA GLU A 37 -10.40 10.86 -7.53
C GLU A 37 -8.90 11.03 -7.62
N MET A 38 -8.42 11.88 -8.53
CA MET A 38 -6.99 12.20 -8.63
C MET A 38 -6.50 13.02 -7.43
N THR A 39 -7.34 13.91 -6.89
CA THR A 39 -7.01 14.61 -5.64
C THR A 39 -7.12 13.72 -4.41
N ALA A 40 -8.08 12.80 -4.35
CA ALA A 40 -8.17 11.81 -3.28
C ALA A 40 -6.95 10.87 -3.27
N ASP A 41 -6.48 10.41 -4.44
CA ASP A 41 -5.22 9.65 -4.56
C ASP A 41 -4.03 10.49 -4.05
N ALA A 42 -3.95 11.77 -4.46
CA ALA A 42 -2.85 12.65 -4.08
C ALA A 42 -2.84 13.04 -2.59
N VAL A 43 -4.01 13.26 -1.98
CA VAL A 43 -4.15 13.84 -0.63
C VAL A 43 -4.43 12.78 0.44
N ILE A 44 -5.01 11.64 0.09
CA ILE A 44 -5.35 10.57 1.04
C ILE A 44 -4.47 9.35 0.82
N ALA A 45 -4.47 8.78 -0.40
CA ALA A 45 -3.77 7.52 -0.65
C ALA A 45 -2.25 7.66 -0.57
N ARG A 46 -1.67 8.69 -1.21
CA ARG A 46 -0.22 8.93 -1.16
C ARG A 46 0.32 9.19 0.25
N PRO A 47 -0.30 10.05 1.09
CA PRO A 47 0.16 10.22 2.47
C PRO A 47 0.02 8.95 3.32
N LEU A 48 -1.02 8.16 3.09
CA LEU A 48 -1.17 6.88 3.77
C LEU A 48 -0.06 5.89 3.37
N LEU A 49 0.28 5.80 2.09
CA LEU A 49 1.41 4.98 1.59
C LEU A 49 2.78 5.51 2.06
N LEU A 50 2.91 6.82 2.23
CA LEU A 50 4.10 7.40 2.86
C LEU A 50 4.20 6.95 4.33
N ALA A 51 3.10 6.96 5.07
CA ALA A 51 3.07 6.46 6.44
C ALA A 51 3.45 4.98 6.52
N THR A 52 2.98 4.14 5.60
CA THR A 52 3.39 2.73 5.57
C THR A 52 4.87 2.55 5.25
N THR A 53 5.44 3.40 4.39
CA THR A 53 6.89 3.42 4.11
C THR A 53 7.69 3.80 5.36
N VAL A 54 7.24 4.81 6.13
CA VAL A 54 7.87 5.20 7.40
C VAL A 54 7.82 4.06 8.42
N VAL A 55 6.66 3.42 8.57
CA VAL A 55 6.50 2.28 9.48
C VAL A 55 7.38 1.10 9.04
N GLY A 56 7.40 0.75 7.76
CA GLY A 56 8.26 -0.32 7.21
C GLY A 56 9.74 -0.04 7.46
N THR A 57 10.17 1.22 7.32
CA THR A 57 11.53 1.66 7.64
C THR A 57 11.84 1.52 9.14
N ALA A 58 10.93 1.91 10.02
CA ALA A 58 11.11 1.74 11.46
C ALA A 58 11.26 0.27 11.84
N VAL A 59 10.41 -0.60 11.27
CA VAL A 59 10.50 -2.06 11.47
C VAL A 59 11.83 -2.61 10.95
N TYR A 60 12.29 -2.16 9.79
CA TYR A 60 13.60 -2.55 9.24
C TYR A 60 14.76 -2.17 10.16
N ILE A 61 14.73 -0.98 10.77
CA ILE A 61 15.79 -0.55 11.72
C ILE A 61 15.82 -1.48 12.95
N VAL A 62 14.65 -1.82 13.49
CA VAL A 62 14.55 -2.72 14.66
C VAL A 62 14.98 -4.15 14.30
N SER A 63 14.67 -4.61 13.08
CA SER A 63 15.04 -5.94 12.60
C SER A 63 16.44 -6.01 11.97
N LEU A 64 17.10 -4.87 11.76
CA LEU A 64 18.44 -4.76 11.17
C LEU A 64 19.49 -5.63 11.87
N PRO A 65 19.63 -5.64 13.21
CA PRO A 65 20.63 -6.50 13.86
C PRO A 65 20.40 -7.98 13.52
N PHE A 66 19.14 -8.44 13.55
CA PHE A 66 18.80 -9.82 13.19
C PHE A 66 19.04 -10.10 11.71
N SER A 67 18.75 -9.13 10.83
CA SER A 67 18.94 -9.29 9.39
C SER A 67 20.42 -9.30 9.01
N LEU A 68 21.28 -8.58 9.74
CA LEU A 68 22.74 -8.66 9.60
C LEU A 68 23.28 -10.01 10.06
N LEU A 69 22.82 -10.49 11.22
CA LEU A 69 23.16 -11.84 11.72
C LEU A 69 22.68 -12.94 10.77
N GLY A 70 21.53 -12.76 10.12
CA GLY A 70 20.99 -13.67 9.11
C GLY A 70 21.55 -13.47 7.69
N GLY A 71 22.44 -12.50 7.45
CA GLY A 71 22.99 -12.22 6.12
C GLY A 71 21.97 -11.68 5.10
N ASN A 72 20.79 -11.25 5.55
CA ASN A 72 19.63 -10.87 4.73
C ASN A 72 19.27 -9.38 4.82
N ALA A 73 20.17 -8.54 5.33
CA ALA A 73 19.88 -7.12 5.51
C ALA A 73 19.46 -6.42 4.20
N GLY A 74 20.11 -6.74 3.08
CA GLY A 74 19.78 -6.18 1.76
C GLY A 74 18.36 -6.50 1.31
N GLU A 75 17.98 -7.79 1.30
CA GLU A 75 16.64 -8.24 0.90
C GLU A 75 15.55 -7.69 1.84
N ALA A 76 15.83 -7.66 3.16
CA ALA A 76 14.91 -7.12 4.14
C ALA A 76 14.66 -5.63 3.90
N GLY A 77 15.69 -4.86 3.53
CA GLY A 77 15.56 -3.45 3.14
C GLY A 77 14.81 -3.27 1.82
N GLU A 78 15.04 -4.14 0.85
CA GLU A 78 14.33 -4.13 -0.45
C GLU A 78 12.81 -4.29 -0.22
N VAL A 79 12.41 -5.26 0.60
CA VAL A 79 10.99 -5.58 0.84
C VAL A 79 10.32 -4.58 1.78
N LEU A 80 10.97 -4.20 2.90
CA LEU A 80 10.35 -3.38 3.94
C LEU A 80 10.42 -1.88 3.67
N VAL A 81 11.35 -1.43 2.82
CA VAL A 81 11.60 -0.01 2.57
C VAL A 81 11.45 0.34 1.10
N LEU A 82 12.23 -0.30 0.22
CA LEU A 82 12.28 0.09 -1.20
C LEU A 82 10.98 -0.25 -1.94
N GLY A 83 10.35 -1.41 -1.67
CA GLY A 83 9.06 -1.78 -2.26
C GLY A 83 7.94 -0.78 -1.94
N PRO A 84 7.69 -0.46 -0.65
CA PRO A 84 6.74 0.57 -0.25
C PRO A 84 7.08 1.96 -0.80
N ALA A 85 8.36 2.35 -0.79
CA ALA A 85 8.79 3.64 -1.33
C ALA A 85 8.55 3.75 -2.85
N LYS A 86 8.87 2.71 -3.62
CA LYS A 86 8.57 2.64 -5.06
C LYS A 86 7.06 2.73 -5.29
N SER A 87 6.24 2.06 -4.48
CA SER A 87 4.79 2.15 -4.58
C SER A 87 4.24 3.54 -4.23
N THR A 88 4.91 4.27 -3.33
CA THR A 88 4.48 5.62 -2.92
C THR A 88 4.86 6.70 -3.93
N PHE A 89 6.10 6.67 -4.40
CA PHE A 89 6.67 7.76 -5.22
C PHE A 89 6.65 7.47 -6.73
N LEU A 90 6.66 6.20 -7.13
CA LEU A 90 6.75 5.80 -8.54
C LEU A 90 5.43 5.23 -9.09
N ARG A 91 4.36 5.08 -8.29
CA ARG A 91 3.02 4.79 -8.85
C ARG A 91 2.51 6.02 -9.61
N CYS A 92 2.07 5.79 -10.85
CA CYS A 92 1.33 6.77 -11.63
C CYS A 92 0.09 7.25 -10.85
N LEU A 93 -0.17 8.56 -10.81
CA LEU A 93 -1.43 9.09 -10.30
C LEU A 93 -2.60 8.45 -11.06
N GLY A 94 -3.58 7.90 -10.34
CA GLY A 94 -4.80 7.34 -10.92
C GLY A 94 -4.65 5.98 -11.63
N CYS A 95 -3.57 5.22 -11.40
CA CYS A 95 -3.46 3.85 -11.89
C CYS A 95 -3.79 2.84 -10.77
N ASP A 96 -4.83 2.04 -10.96
CA ASP A 96 -5.21 0.95 -10.05
C ASP A 96 -4.16 -0.18 -10.04
N SER A 97 -3.51 -0.42 -11.20
CA SER A 97 -2.40 -1.36 -11.35
C SER A 97 -1.23 -0.74 -12.12
N SER A 98 -0.01 -1.10 -11.74
CA SER A 98 1.22 -0.72 -12.43
C SER A 98 1.23 -1.29 -13.86
N GLY A 99 0.61 -0.59 -14.80
CA GLY A 99 0.77 -0.91 -16.22
C GLY A 99 -0.38 -0.59 -17.18
N ARG A 100 -1.62 -0.33 -16.77
CA ARG A 100 -2.67 0.01 -17.75
C ARG A 100 -3.72 0.96 -17.20
N ARG A 101 -4.01 2.02 -17.97
CA ARG A 101 -5.32 2.66 -17.95
C ARG A 101 -6.36 1.61 -18.32
N GLN A 102 -7.22 1.20 -17.39
CA GLN A 102 -8.55 0.76 -17.78
C GLN A 102 -9.36 2.04 -18.03
N GLY A 103 -9.37 2.51 -19.28
CA GLY A 103 -10.10 3.71 -19.69
C GLY A 103 -9.25 4.83 -20.29
N GLY A 104 -8.46 4.54 -21.32
CA GLY A 104 -7.99 5.59 -22.25
C GLY A 104 -8.88 5.59 -23.50
N PRO A 105 -9.31 6.75 -24.04
CA PRO A 105 -10.01 6.80 -25.32
C PRO A 105 -9.01 6.47 -26.43
N ALA A 106 -9.01 5.21 -26.86
CA ALA A 106 -8.29 4.74 -28.03
C ALA A 106 -9.05 3.57 -28.65
N ASN A 107 -10.30 3.82 -29.05
CA ASN A 107 -10.95 3.06 -30.10
C ASN A 107 -11.91 3.97 -30.88
N GLU A 108 -11.34 4.99 -31.53
CA GLU A 108 -11.86 5.46 -32.82
C GLU A 108 -10.94 4.85 -33.90
N SER A 109 -11.24 3.62 -34.31
CA SER A 109 -10.82 3.08 -35.61
C SER A 109 -11.71 1.91 -36.05
N ASN A 110 -13.02 2.15 -36.17
CA ASN A 110 -13.85 1.67 -37.29
C ASN A 110 -15.19 2.41 -37.31
#